data_AF-A0A0G1B7R9-F1
#
_entry.id   AF-A0A0G1B7R9-F1
#
_cell.length_a   1.000
_cell.length_b   1.000
_cell.length_c   1.000
_cell.angle_alpha   90.00
_cell.angle_beta   90.00
_cell.angle_gamma   90.00
#
_symmetry.space_group_name_H-M   'P 1'
#
loop_
_entity.id
_entity.type
_entity.pdbx_description
1 polymer ?
#
loop_
_entity_poly.entity_id
_entity_poly.type
_entity_poly.pdbx_seq_one_letter_code
_entity_poly.pdbx_strand_id
1 'polypeptide(L)'
;MNINLTDKALRYFLDTPSTPEELAHDISLCGPTFDKVSKIDGDYLYEIEVITNRIDTASAQGIARDSAAILNQMGIKSKLLHDPYLEKINLYPNLSKTFHFEILDNSLVPRFTAVSLENVGIKDSPKATQSLLTLCGERPINNAVDITNELTLLYGLPGH
;
A
#
# COMPACT_ATOMS: atom_id res chain seq x y z
N MET A 1 5.40 14.93 -0.11
CA MET A 1 4.29 14.31 -0.87
C MET A 1 3.34 13.80 0.17
N ASN A 2 2.04 14.03 0.03
CA ASN A 2 1.09 13.63 1.07
C ASN A 2 0.31 12.42 0.58
N ILE A 3 0.15 11.43 1.45
CA ILE A 3 -0.70 10.26 1.20
C ILE A 3 -1.78 10.20 2.26
N ASN A 4 -2.96 9.73 1.85
CA ASN A 4 -4.04 9.43 2.77
C ASN A 4 -4.15 7.92 2.90
N LEU A 5 -4.20 7.41 4.13
CA LEU A 5 -4.34 5.99 4.41
C LEU A 5 -5.36 5.76 5.52
N THR A 6 -6.19 4.73 5.36
CA THR A 6 -7.07 4.32 6.46
C THR A 6 -6.32 3.47 7.48
N ASP A 7 -6.76 3.48 8.74
CA ASP A 7 -6.18 2.60 9.75
C ASP A 7 -6.35 1.14 9.35
N LYS A 8 -7.50 0.72 8.83
CA LYS A 8 -7.66 -0.65 8.30
C LYS A 8 -6.62 -1.03 7.25
N ALA A 9 -6.27 -0.11 6.33
CA ALA A 9 -5.23 -0.37 5.33
C ALA A 9 -3.84 -0.53 5.98
N LEU A 10 -3.52 0.28 6.98
CA LEU A 10 -2.27 0.15 7.74
C LEU A 10 -2.23 -1.16 8.56
N ARG A 11 -3.33 -1.48 9.24
CA ARG A 11 -3.49 -2.69 10.07
C ARG A 11 -3.53 -3.98 9.28
N TYR A 12 -3.84 -3.92 7.99
CA TYR A 12 -3.61 -5.04 7.09
C TYR A 12 -2.14 -5.50 7.15
N PHE A 13 -1.18 -4.60 7.30
CA PHE A 13 0.24 -4.92 7.40
C PHE A 13 0.80 -4.86 8.83
N LEU A 14 0.06 -4.33 9.81
CA LEU A 14 0.60 -4.06 11.13
C LEU A 14 -0.31 -4.59 12.25
N ASP A 15 0.23 -5.51 13.04
CA ASP A 15 -0.35 -5.94 14.31
C ASP A 15 0.31 -5.17 15.47
N THR A 16 -0.48 -4.39 16.20
CA THR A 16 -0.02 -3.65 17.39
C THR A 16 -1.20 -3.26 18.29
N PRO A 17 -1.02 -3.23 19.63
CA PRO A 17 -2.06 -2.81 20.55
C PRO A 17 -2.31 -1.28 20.55
N SER A 18 -1.41 -0.48 19.96
CA SER A 18 -1.55 0.98 19.93
C SER A 18 -2.88 1.41 19.30
N THR A 19 -3.55 2.39 19.89
CA THR A 19 -4.67 3.08 19.25
C THR A 19 -4.22 3.89 18.03
N PRO A 20 -5.12 4.26 17.10
CA PRO A 20 -4.79 5.12 15.96
C PRO A 20 -4.06 6.42 16.34
N GLU A 21 -4.52 7.07 17.42
CA GLU A 21 -3.95 8.32 17.90
C GLU A 21 -2.56 8.14 18.52
N GLU A 22 -2.36 7.10 19.35
CA GLU A 22 -1.04 6.76 19.90
C GLU A 22 -0.05 6.37 18.80
N LEU A 23 -0.50 5.56 17.83
CA LEU A 23 0.31 5.15 16.70
C LEU A 23 0.80 6.35 15.90
N ALA A 24 -0.10 7.27 15.54
CA ALA A 24 0.23 8.48 14.80
C ALA A 24 1.22 9.37 15.57
N HIS A 25 1.00 9.54 16.88
CA HIS A 25 1.91 10.29 17.75
C HIS A 25 3.31 9.68 17.77
N ASP A 26 3.42 8.40 18.10
CA ASP A 26 4.71 7.73 18.34
C ASP A 26 5.56 7.65 17.06
N ILE A 27 4.94 7.37 15.91
CA ILE A 27 5.66 7.31 14.64
C ILE A 27 6.14 8.70 14.20
N SER A 28 5.34 9.74 14.45
CA SER A 28 5.70 11.12 14.10
C SER A 28 6.94 11.62 14.84
N LEU A 29 7.29 11.02 15.99
CA LEU A 29 8.53 11.32 16.72
C LEU A 29 9.79 10.73 16.04
N CYS A 30 9.64 9.81 15.10
CA CYS A 30 10.73 9.00 14.55
C CYS A 30 10.87 9.06 13.02
N GLY A 31 10.01 9.77 12.30
CA GLY A 31 10.23 10.08 10.88
C GLY A 31 8.96 10.39 10.08
N PRO A 32 8.11 9.41 9.74
CA PRO A 32 6.87 9.66 9.02
C PRO A 32 5.95 10.55 9.85
N THR A 33 5.56 11.70 9.33
CA THR A 33 4.73 12.66 10.07
C THR A 33 3.28 12.44 9.73
N PHE A 34 2.48 12.15 10.76
CA PHE A 34 1.03 12.07 10.64
C PHE A 34 0.48 13.46 10.95
N ASP A 35 0.22 14.25 9.91
CA ASP A 35 -0.27 15.63 10.02
C ASP A 35 -1.64 15.68 10.70
N LYS A 36 -2.49 14.70 10.41
CA LYS A 36 -3.86 14.66 10.92
C LYS A 36 -4.41 13.25 11.02
N VAL A 37 -5.18 13.02 12.08
CA VAL A 37 -5.94 11.80 12.32
C VAL A 37 -7.42 12.17 12.41
N SER A 38 -8.25 11.63 11.53
CA SER A 38 -9.69 11.93 11.47
C SER A 38 -10.51 10.65 11.57
N LYS A 39 -11.56 10.65 12.40
CA LYS A 39 -12.49 9.51 12.47
C LYS A 39 -13.47 9.56 11.29
N ILE A 40 -13.62 8.43 10.60
CA ILE A 40 -14.46 8.30 9.39
C ILE A 40 -15.19 6.95 9.42
N ASP A 41 -16.52 6.91 9.32
CA ASP A 41 -17.33 5.69 9.12
C ASP A 41 -16.85 4.40 9.83
N GLY A 42 -16.57 4.49 11.14
CA GLY A 42 -16.10 3.32 11.92
C GLY A 42 -14.65 2.89 11.61
N ASP A 43 -13.83 3.82 11.16
CA ASP A 43 -12.40 3.72 10.87
C ASP A 43 -11.72 5.07 11.18
N TYR A 44 -10.42 5.15 10.88
CA TYR A 44 -9.62 6.37 10.97
C TYR A 44 -8.89 6.64 9.66
N LEU A 45 -8.75 7.92 9.32
CA LEU A 45 -7.99 8.40 8.17
C LEU A 45 -6.76 9.15 8.68
N TYR A 46 -5.61 8.75 8.17
CA TYR A 46 -4.33 9.40 8.38
C TYR A 46 -3.99 10.24 7.16
N GLU A 47 -3.70 11.53 7.39
CA GLU A 47 -3.03 12.39 6.42
C GLU A 47 -1.53 12.35 6.77
N ILE A 48 -0.72 11.76 5.92
CA ILE A 48 0.70 11.47 6.20
C ILE A 48 1.58 12.26 5.24
N GLU A 49 2.50 13.06 5.79
CA GLU A 49 3.55 13.70 5.03
C GLU A 49 4.72 12.72 4.80
N VAL A 50 4.92 12.35 3.55
CA VAL A 50 6.08 11.59 3.09
C VAL A 50 7.22 12.56 2.79
N ILE A 51 8.29 12.46 3.58
CA ILE A 51 9.52 13.23 3.40
C ILE A 51 10.30 12.75 2.16
N THR A 52 10.98 13.68 1.49
CA THR A 52 11.53 13.47 0.13
C THR A 52 12.55 12.35 0.01
N ASN A 53 13.28 12.04 1.08
CA ASN A 53 14.29 10.98 1.13
C ASN A 53 13.75 9.63 1.64
N ARG A 54 12.45 9.53 1.97
CA ARG A 54 11.79 8.31 2.50
C ARG A 54 10.60 7.90 1.65
N ILE A 55 10.78 7.83 0.33
CA ILE A 55 9.71 7.36 -0.58
C ILE A 55 9.26 5.93 -0.26
N ASP A 56 10.08 5.16 0.45
CA ASP A 56 9.72 3.83 0.93
C ASP A 56 8.55 3.83 1.92
N THR A 57 8.19 4.98 2.51
CA THR A 57 7.02 5.15 3.38
C THR A 57 5.81 5.71 2.63
N ALA A 58 5.85 5.79 1.29
CA ALA A 58 4.74 6.27 0.47
C ALA A 58 3.64 5.21 0.24
N SER A 59 3.42 4.33 1.21
CA SER A 59 2.44 3.23 1.14
C SER A 59 2.09 2.69 2.52
N ALA A 60 0.98 1.97 2.62
CA ALA A 60 0.57 1.33 3.88
C ALA A 60 1.60 0.31 4.38
N GLN A 61 2.15 -0.52 3.50
CA GLN A 61 3.17 -1.50 3.84
C GLN A 61 4.47 -0.81 4.31
N GLY A 62 4.87 0.27 3.64
CA GLY A 62 6.04 1.06 3.99
C GLY A 62 5.94 1.66 5.39
N ILE A 63 4.81 2.33 5.68
CA ILE A 63 4.53 2.89 7.01
C ILE A 63 4.45 1.77 8.04
N ALA A 64 3.77 0.65 7.78
CA ALA A 64 3.66 -0.47 8.71
C ALA A 64 5.03 -1.06 9.07
N ARG A 65 5.94 -1.18 8.10
CA ARG A 65 7.30 -1.68 8.33
C ARG A 65 8.07 -0.78 9.29
N ASP A 66 8.03 0.54 9.07
CA ASP A 66 8.66 1.50 9.97
C ASP A 66 8.00 1.49 11.36
N SER A 67 6.67 1.45 11.39
CA SER A 67 5.87 1.43 12.62
C SER A 67 6.23 0.25 13.49
N ALA A 68 6.32 -0.95 12.90
CA ALA A 68 6.69 -2.16 13.64
C ALA A 68 8.08 -2.02 14.27
N ALA A 69 9.05 -1.42 13.59
CA ALA A 69 10.39 -1.22 14.13
C ALA A 69 10.39 -0.17 15.27
N ILE A 70 9.76 0.98 15.04
CA ILE A 70 9.69 2.10 16.00
C ILE A 70 8.97 1.67 17.29
N LEU A 71 7.79 1.08 17.16
CA LEU A 71 6.98 0.69 18.31
C LEU A 71 7.69 -0.36 19.17
N ASN A 72 8.34 -1.35 18.55
CA ASN A 72 9.13 -2.33 19.30
C ASN A 72 10.33 -1.68 20.01
N GLN A 73 10.99 -0.69 19.40
CA GLN A 73 12.06 0.07 20.05
C GLN A 73 11.55 0.86 21.27
N MET A 74 10.28 1.30 21.23
CA MET A 74 9.60 1.96 22.36
C MET A 74 9.03 0.98 23.39
N GLY A 75 9.21 -0.34 23.21
CA GLY A 75 8.71 -1.37 24.12
C GLY A 75 7.24 -1.76 23.89
N ILE A 76 6.62 -1.29 22.81
CA ILE A 76 5.26 -1.68 22.39
C ILE A 76 5.40 -2.88 21.44
N LYS A 77 4.83 -4.01 21.84
CA LYS A 77 4.94 -5.25 21.05
C LYS A 77 4.16 -5.12 19.75
N SER A 78 4.87 -5.05 18.63
CA SER A 78 4.28 -4.91 17.29
C SER A 78 4.87 -5.92 16.32
N LYS A 79 4.13 -6.26 15.27
CA LYS A 79 4.55 -7.22 14.25
C LYS A 79 4.11 -6.79 12.86
N LEU A 80 5.05 -6.84 11.91
CA LEU A 80 4.75 -6.74 10.49
C LEU A 80 4.06 -8.01 10.01
N LEU A 81 2.93 -7.84 9.32
CA LEU A 81 2.14 -8.89 8.67
C LEU A 81 2.23 -8.74 7.16
N HIS A 82 1.83 -9.80 6.43
CA HIS A 82 1.69 -9.79 4.97
C HIS A 82 2.91 -9.22 4.24
N ASP A 83 4.11 -9.58 4.71
CA ASP A 83 5.36 -9.17 4.08
C ASP A 83 5.49 -9.84 2.71
N PRO A 84 5.41 -9.08 1.59
CA PRO A 84 5.46 -9.65 0.25
C PRO A 84 6.80 -10.36 -0.04
N TYR A 85 7.87 -10.06 0.71
CA TYR A 85 9.16 -10.74 0.55
C TYR A 85 9.18 -12.14 1.16
N LEU A 86 8.22 -12.47 2.02
CA LEU A 86 8.07 -13.79 2.64
C LEU A 86 7.02 -14.65 1.94
N GLU A 87 6.20 -14.06 1.08
CA GLU A 87 5.18 -14.78 0.34
C GLU A 87 5.76 -15.54 -0.85
N LYS A 88 5.33 -16.80 -1.00
CA LYS A 88 5.59 -17.59 -2.20
C LYS A 88 4.39 -17.47 -3.13
N ILE A 89 4.56 -16.74 -4.22
CA ILE A 89 3.53 -16.65 -5.25
C ILE A 89 3.62 -17.88 -6.15
N ASN A 90 2.56 -18.68 -6.16
CA ASN A 90 2.39 -19.71 -7.18
C ASN A 90 1.79 -19.05 -8.43
N LEU A 91 2.65 -18.60 -9.34
CA LEU A 91 2.21 -18.15 -10.65
C LEU A 91 1.66 -19.35 -11.42
N TYR A 92 0.48 -19.20 -12.04
CA TYR A 92 -0.11 -20.26 -12.83
C TYR A 92 0.84 -20.65 -13.98
N PRO A 93 1.25 -21.92 -14.09
CA PRO A 93 2.35 -22.31 -14.99
C PRO A 93 1.99 -22.24 -16.47
N ASN A 94 0.70 -22.10 -16.81
CA ASN A 94 0.17 -22.28 -18.17
C ASN A 94 -0.73 -21.10 -18.59
N LEU A 95 -0.16 -19.89 -18.69
CA LEU A 95 -0.84 -18.81 -19.42
C LEU A 95 -0.89 -19.16 -20.91
N SER A 96 -2.03 -18.95 -21.56
CA SER A 96 -2.22 -19.36 -22.96
C SER A 96 -1.46 -18.47 -23.94
N LYS A 97 -1.11 -17.25 -23.51
CA LYS A 97 -0.38 -16.26 -24.29
C LYS A 97 0.91 -15.80 -23.59
N THR A 98 2.03 -15.92 -24.29
CA THR A 98 3.29 -15.27 -23.91
C THR A 98 3.30 -13.83 -24.43
N PHE A 99 3.48 -12.87 -23.52
CA PHE A 99 3.68 -11.48 -23.86
C PHE A 99 5.19 -11.21 -23.99
N HIS A 100 5.64 -10.83 -25.19
CA HIS A 100 7.04 -10.49 -25.43
C HIS A 100 7.19 -8.96 -25.41
N PHE A 101 8.08 -8.46 -24.57
CA PHE A 101 8.51 -7.07 -24.58
C PHE A 101 10.04 -7.01 -24.61
N GLU A 102 10.56 -5.96 -25.23
CA GLU A 102 11.99 -5.68 -25.33
C GLU A 102 12.28 -4.35 -24.64
N ILE A 103 13.31 -4.32 -23.81
CA ILE A 103 13.84 -3.08 -23.24
C ILE A 103 14.80 -2.50 -24.28
N LEU A 104 14.34 -1.49 -25.02
CA LEU A 104 15.13 -0.88 -26.09
C LEU A 104 16.28 -0.01 -25.57
N ASP A 105 16.12 0.59 -24.38
CA ASP A 105 17.13 1.43 -23.74
C ASP A 105 17.28 1.07 -22.26
N ASN A 106 18.30 0.26 -21.97
CA ASN A 106 18.61 -0.19 -20.62
C ASN A 106 19.20 0.93 -19.72
N SER A 107 19.60 2.08 -20.30
CA SER A 107 20.05 3.23 -19.51
C SER A 107 18.89 3.99 -18.88
N LEU A 108 17.72 3.97 -19.52
CA LEU A 108 16.50 4.60 -19.03
C LEU A 108 15.62 3.65 -18.21
N VAL A 109 15.46 2.41 -18.68
CA VAL A 109 14.59 1.41 -18.04
C VAL A 109 15.41 0.15 -17.76
N PRO A 110 16.04 0.03 -16.59
CA PRO A 110 16.87 -1.13 -16.27
C PRO A 110 16.05 -2.41 -16.01
N ARG A 111 14.73 -2.25 -15.75
CA ARG A 111 13.83 -3.37 -15.48
C ARG A 111 12.39 -3.03 -15.85
N PHE A 112 11.72 -3.97 -16.50
CA PHE A 112 10.28 -3.94 -16.74
C PHE A 112 9.69 -5.31 -16.36
N THR A 113 8.57 -5.29 -15.66
CA THR A 113 7.85 -6.50 -15.27
C THR A 113 6.38 -6.34 -15.64
N ALA A 114 5.79 -7.39 -16.20
CA ALA A 114 4.37 -7.42 -16.53
C ALA A 114 3.78 -8.75 -16.08
N VAL A 115 2.49 -8.71 -15.71
CA VAL A 115 1.68 -9.89 -15.42
C VAL A 115 0.53 -9.91 -16.42
N SER A 116 0.36 -11.03 -17.12
CA SER A 116 -0.77 -11.21 -18.03
C SER A 116 -1.94 -11.85 -17.26
N LEU A 117 -3.11 -11.22 -17.35
CA LEU A 117 -4.35 -11.71 -16.75
C LEU A 117 -5.34 -12.01 -17.87
N GLU A 118 -5.80 -13.27 -17.95
CA GLU A 118 -6.77 -13.71 -18.94
C GLU A 118 -8.17 -13.83 -18.32
N ASN A 119 -9.21 -13.70 -19.15
CA ASN A 119 -10.61 -13.83 -18.74
C ASN A 119 -11.07 -12.80 -17.69
N VAL A 120 -10.50 -11.59 -17.72
CA VAL A 120 -10.92 -10.48 -16.86
C VAL A 120 -12.13 -9.77 -17.49
N GLY A 121 -13.29 -9.90 -16.87
CA GLY A 121 -14.45 -9.07 -17.20
C GLY A 121 -14.35 -7.69 -16.57
N ILE A 122 -14.49 -6.62 -17.37
CA ILE A 122 -14.51 -5.24 -16.88
C ILE A 122 -15.85 -4.96 -16.23
N LYS A 123 -15.81 -4.57 -14.95
CA LYS A 123 -16.99 -4.28 -14.12
C LYS A 123 -16.60 -3.38 -12.95
N ASP A 124 -17.58 -3.01 -12.16
CA ASP A 124 -17.34 -2.32 -10.89
C ASP A 124 -16.45 -3.16 -9.96
N SER A 125 -15.52 -2.48 -9.30
CA SER A 125 -14.60 -3.09 -8.33
C SER A 125 -15.34 -3.64 -7.10
N PRO A 126 -14.73 -4.54 -6.32
CA PRO A 126 -15.27 -4.91 -5.02
C PRO A 126 -15.53 -3.67 -4.13
N LYS A 127 -16.58 -3.71 -3.31
CA LYS A 127 -16.94 -2.57 -2.45
C LYS A 127 -15.83 -2.16 -1.50
N ALA A 128 -15.04 -3.12 -1.00
CA ALA A 128 -13.88 -2.85 -0.16
C ALA A 128 -12.84 -1.97 -0.88
N THR A 129 -12.45 -2.33 -2.11
CA THR A 129 -11.54 -1.53 -2.95
C THR A 129 -12.13 -0.15 -3.26
N GLN A 130 -13.41 -0.08 -3.65
CA GLN A 130 -14.06 1.22 -3.93
C GLN A 130 -14.03 2.14 -2.70
N SER A 131 -14.34 1.59 -1.51
CA SER A 131 -14.34 2.32 -0.25
C SER A 131 -12.93 2.77 0.14
N LEU A 132 -11.93 1.88 0.05
CA LEU A 132 -10.53 2.23 0.32
C LEU A 132 -10.07 3.39 -0.55
N LEU A 133 -10.24 3.30 -1.87
CA LEU A 133 -9.86 4.34 -2.81
C LEU A 133 -10.57 5.66 -2.50
N THR A 134 -11.90 5.62 -2.32
CA THR A 134 -12.70 6.82 -2.04
C THR A 134 -12.24 7.52 -0.76
N LEU A 135 -11.98 6.77 0.31
CA LEU A 135 -11.52 7.32 1.58
C LEU A 135 -10.11 7.90 1.49
N CYS A 136 -9.25 7.34 0.63
CA CYS A 136 -7.91 7.86 0.37
C CYS A 136 -7.89 9.01 -0.63
N GLY A 137 -9.05 9.45 -1.14
CA GLY A 137 -9.19 10.59 -2.06
C GLY A 137 -9.17 10.22 -3.55
N GLU A 138 -9.18 8.93 -3.87
CA GLU A 138 -9.19 8.42 -5.25
C GLU A 138 -10.61 8.06 -5.71
N ARG A 139 -10.94 8.37 -6.96
CA ARG A 139 -12.26 8.03 -7.53
C ARG A 139 -12.22 6.62 -8.15
N PRO A 140 -13.04 5.66 -7.68
CA PRO A 140 -13.14 4.35 -8.32
C PRO A 140 -13.66 4.45 -9.76
N ILE A 141 -13.13 3.60 -10.65
CA ILE A 141 -13.46 3.57 -12.08
C ILE A 141 -13.97 2.20 -12.49
N ASN A 142 -13.13 1.16 -12.37
CA ASN A 142 -13.48 -0.23 -12.65
C ASN A 142 -12.41 -1.17 -12.06
N ASN A 143 -12.71 -2.47 -12.02
CA ASN A 143 -11.84 -3.47 -11.39
C ASN A 143 -10.42 -3.57 -11.97
N ALA A 144 -10.18 -3.16 -13.22
CA ALA A 144 -8.84 -3.21 -13.82
C ALA A 144 -7.99 -1.98 -13.44
N VAL A 145 -8.60 -0.80 -13.34
CA VAL A 145 -7.89 0.42 -12.93
C VAL A 145 -7.76 0.49 -11.40
N ASP A 146 -8.81 0.10 -10.70
CA ASP A 146 -8.86 0.28 -9.25
C ASP A 146 -7.88 -0.66 -8.52
N ILE A 147 -7.60 -1.84 -9.08
CA ILE A 147 -6.63 -2.76 -8.48
C ILE A 147 -5.21 -2.21 -8.57
N THR A 148 -4.82 -1.51 -9.63
CA THR A 148 -3.48 -0.91 -9.74
C THR A 148 -3.34 0.28 -8.79
N ASN A 149 -4.40 1.06 -8.60
CA ASN A 149 -4.44 2.14 -7.61
C ASN A 149 -4.41 1.59 -6.17
N GLU A 150 -5.15 0.52 -5.88
CA GLU A 150 -5.11 -0.17 -4.59
C GLU A 150 -3.71 -0.72 -4.29
N LEU A 151 -3.05 -1.35 -5.26
CA LEU A 151 -1.66 -1.80 -5.12
C LEU A 151 -0.69 -0.64 -4.89
N THR A 152 -0.95 0.52 -5.50
CA THR A 152 -0.15 1.72 -5.27
C THR A 152 -0.27 2.19 -3.82
N LEU A 153 -1.50 2.30 -3.29
CA LEU A 153 -1.73 2.72 -1.90
C LEU A 153 -1.16 1.71 -0.88
N LEU A 154 -1.35 0.41 -1.14
CA LEU A 154 -0.96 -0.64 -0.20
C LEU A 154 0.55 -0.92 -0.23
N TYR A 155 1.15 -1.00 -1.42
CA TYR A 155 2.53 -1.47 -1.60
C TYR A 155 3.48 -0.40 -2.17
N GLY A 156 2.99 0.75 -2.61
CA GLY A 156 3.84 1.79 -3.20
C GLY A 156 4.33 1.42 -4.60
N LEU A 157 3.56 0.61 -5.33
CA LEU A 157 3.88 0.17 -6.69
C LEU A 157 2.88 0.76 -7.70
N PRO A 158 3.20 1.93 -8.30
CA PRO A 158 2.41 2.49 -9.39
C PRO A 158 2.38 1.51 -10.58
N GLY A 159 1.17 1.07 -10.94
CA GLY A 159 0.93 0.16 -12.04
C GLY A 159 0.12 0.81 -13.18
N HIS A 160 0.15 0.17 -14.34
CA HIS A 160 -0.67 0.53 -15.50
C HIS A 160 -1.28 -0.72 -16.12
#